data_AF-A0A917VI18-F1
#
_entry.id   AF-A0A917VI18-F1
#
_cell.length_a   1.000
_cell.length_b   1.000
_cell.length_c   1.000
_cell.angle_alpha   90.00
_cell.angle_beta   90.00
_cell.angle_gamma   90.00
#
_symmetry.space_group_name_H-M   'P 1'
#
loop_
_entity.id
_entity.type
_entity.pdbx_description
1 polymer ?
#
loop_
_entity_poly.entity_id
_entity_poly.type
_entity_poly.pdbx_seq_one_letter_code
_entity_poly.pdbx_strand_id
1 'polypeptide(L)'
;MAYPDLVSRGNGFPSGSDGVGLSDDDLLLLAELAKGVTVDRVGRRLDVSGRTVRRRLRGICDRIGVATAIEAVAWAARRRLI
;
A
#
# COMPACT_ATOMS: atom_id res chain seq x y z
N MET A 1 -25.03 18.60 10.37
CA MET A 1 -24.43 17.75 9.32
C MET A 1 -23.16 18.47 8.86
N ALA A 2 -22.01 18.10 9.44
CA ALA A 2 -20.74 18.78 9.20
C ALA A 2 -19.61 17.77 9.31
N TYR A 3 -19.02 17.40 8.19
CA TYR A 3 -17.69 16.81 8.15
C TYR A 3 -16.87 17.75 7.26
N PRO A 4 -16.14 18.71 7.84
CA PRO A 4 -15.19 19.48 7.07
C PRO A 4 -14.05 18.55 6.67
N ASP A 5 -13.94 18.34 5.36
CA ASP A 5 -12.69 18.20 4.62
C ASP A 5 -11.54 17.49 5.36
N LEU A 6 -11.62 16.15 5.45
CA LEU A 6 -10.43 15.33 5.61
C LEU A 6 -9.66 15.38 4.29
N VAL A 7 -8.88 16.44 4.13
CA VAL A 7 -7.84 16.51 3.11
C VAL A 7 -6.96 15.28 3.32
N SER A 8 -7.15 14.29 2.45
CA SER A 8 -6.23 13.18 2.28
C SER A 8 -4.91 13.80 1.82
N ARG A 9 -4.08 14.18 2.79
CA ARG A 9 -2.67 14.43 2.60
C ARG A 9 -2.08 13.12 2.13
N GLY A 10 -2.12 12.89 0.83
CA GLY A 10 -1.27 11.93 0.16
C GLY A 10 0.15 12.41 0.38
N ASN A 11 0.75 11.96 1.48
CA ASN A 11 2.07 12.36 1.91
C ASN A 11 3.06 11.76 0.92
N GLY A 12 3.36 12.52 -0.13
CA GLY A 12 4.46 12.25 -1.04
C GLY A 12 5.75 12.65 -0.36
N PHE A 13 6.44 11.69 0.25
CA PHE A 13 7.87 11.81 0.51
C PHE A 13 8.54 10.50 0.10
N PRO A 14 9.11 10.41 -1.11
CA PRO A 14 9.92 9.27 -1.52
C PRO A 14 11.29 9.37 -0.81
N SER A 15 11.43 8.71 0.33
CA SER A 15 12.70 8.58 1.03
C SER A 15 13.23 7.15 0.90
N GLY A 16 14.29 6.99 0.10
CA GLY A 16 15.31 5.96 0.31
C GLY A 16 15.11 4.56 -0.27
N SER A 17 15.40 4.41 -1.56
CA SER A 17 16.31 3.40 -2.15
C SER A 17 16.33 1.96 -1.62
N ASP A 18 15.38 1.13 -2.07
CA ASP A 18 15.61 -0.30 -2.29
C ASP A 18 14.98 -0.73 -3.62
N GLY A 19 15.72 -0.54 -4.71
CA GLY A 19 15.47 -1.02 -6.08
C GLY A 19 14.19 -0.60 -6.84
N VAL A 20 13.10 -0.23 -6.16
CA VAL A 20 11.74 -0.13 -6.73
C VAL A 20 10.91 1.06 -6.18
N GLY A 21 11.45 1.79 -5.19
CA GLY A 21 10.81 3.01 -4.69
C GLY A 21 9.47 2.77 -3.98
N LEU A 22 9.34 1.63 -3.30
CA LEU A 22 8.22 1.36 -2.40
C LEU A 22 8.53 1.96 -1.03
N SER A 23 7.53 2.61 -0.43
CA SER A 23 7.64 3.15 0.93
C SER A 23 7.50 2.02 1.96
N ASP A 24 7.97 2.24 3.19
CA ASP A 24 7.79 1.29 4.30
C ASP A 24 6.31 0.95 4.54
N ASP A 25 5.42 1.95 4.46
CA ASP A 25 3.96 1.74 4.47
C ASP A 25 3.46 0.78 3.38
N ASP A 26 4.06 0.84 2.19
CA ASP A 26 3.67 0.00 1.06
C ASP A 26 4.09 -1.45 1.33
N LEU A 27 5.26 -1.67 1.93
CA LEU A 27 5.73 -2.98 2.36
C LEU A 27 4.88 -3.53 3.51
N LEU A 28 4.56 -2.70 4.51
CA LEU A 28 3.64 -3.06 5.60
C LEU A 28 2.27 -3.47 5.06
N LEU A 29 1.76 -2.73 4.07
CA LEU A 29 0.50 -3.06 3.42
C LEU A 29 0.56 -4.43 2.74
N LEU A 30 1.63 -4.73 2.01
CA LEU A 30 1.84 -6.04 1.38
C LEU A 30 2.02 -7.16 2.42
N ALA A 31 2.72 -6.90 3.53
CA ALA A 31 2.91 -7.86 4.61
C ALA A 31 1.58 -8.23 5.29
N GLU A 32 0.71 -7.25 5.54
CA GLU A 32 -0.61 -7.51 6.12
C GLU A 32 -1.53 -8.25 5.13
N LEU A 33 -1.45 -7.92 3.84
CA LEU A 33 -2.14 -8.69 2.80
C LEU A 33 -1.63 -10.14 2.73
N ALA A 34 -0.32 -10.37 2.91
CA ALA A 34 0.27 -11.71 2.97
C ALA A 34 -0.25 -12.54 4.15
N LYS A 35 -0.52 -11.88 5.28
CA LYS A 35 -1.16 -12.50 6.46
C LYS A 35 -2.65 -12.79 6.26
N GLY A 36 -3.22 -12.46 5.10
CA GLY A 36 -4.65 -12.63 4.80
C GLY A 36 -5.54 -11.52 5.35
N VAL A 37 -4.96 -10.41 5.80
CA VAL A 37 -5.74 -9.23 6.24
C VAL A 37 -6.31 -8.54 5.00
N THR A 38 -7.57 -8.09 5.07
CA THR A 38 -8.22 -7.40 3.95
C THR A 38 -7.75 -5.95 3.82
N VAL A 39 -7.79 -5.41 2.59
CA VAL A 39 -7.47 -4.00 2.31
C VAL A 39 -8.25 -2.99 3.17
N ASP A 40 -9.47 -3.31 3.58
CA ASP A 40 -10.28 -2.44 4.46
C ASP A 40 -9.70 -2.38 5.88
N ARG A 41 -9.32 -3.54 6.42
CA ARG A 41 -8.68 -3.66 7.74
C ARG A 41 -7.32 -2.98 7.77
N VAL A 42 -6.52 -3.14 6.72
CA VAL A 42 -5.22 -2.45 6.59
C VAL A 42 -5.42 -0.95 6.48
N GLY A 43 -6.43 -0.50 5.72
CA GLY A 43 -6.77 0.91 5.63
C GLY A 43 -7.11 1.54 6.98
N ARG A 44 -7.94 0.86 7.79
CA ARG A 44 -8.25 1.32 9.15
C ARG A 44 -7.02 1.39 10.07
N ARG A 45 -6.04 0.49 9.90
CA ARG A 45 -4.78 0.53 10.67
C ARG A 45 -3.88 1.68 10.26
N LEU A 46 -3.88 2.02 8.99
CA LEU A 46 -3.07 3.10 8.40
C LEU A 46 -3.79 4.46 8.39
N ASP A 47 -4.94 4.57 9.06
CA ASP A 47 -5.81 5.77 9.07
C ASP A 47 -6.22 6.27 7.67
N VAL A 48 -6.30 5.36 6.70
CA VAL A 48 -6.66 5.66 5.30
C VAL A 48 -7.92 4.92 4.86
N SER A 49 -8.76 5.61 4.09
CA SER A 49 -9.95 5.00 3.50
C SER A 49 -9.59 3.86 2.54
N GLY A 50 -10.44 2.83 2.47
CA GLY A 50 -10.25 1.70 1.53
C GLY A 50 -10.09 2.12 0.06
N ARG A 51 -10.65 3.28 -0.34
CA ARG A 51 -10.43 3.91 -1.65
C ARG A 51 -8.97 4.35 -1.85
N THR A 52 -8.38 4.98 -0.83
CA THR A 52 -6.98 5.40 -0.83
C THR A 52 -6.05 4.19 -0.83
N VAL A 53 -6.39 3.13 -0.08
CA VAL A 53 -5.66 1.85 -0.11
C VAL A 53 -5.64 1.25 -1.52
N ARG A 54 -6.81 1.14 -2.18
CA ARG A 54 -6.88 0.60 -3.54
C ARG A 54 -6.08 1.45 -4.54
N ARG A 55 -6.12 2.79 -4.41
CA ARG A 55 -5.33 3.70 -5.24
C ARG A 55 -3.83 3.51 -5.02
N ARG A 56 -3.40 3.39 -3.75
CA ARG A 56 -2.01 3.16 -3.37
C ARG A 56 -1.52 1.81 -3.88
N LEU A 57 -2.30 0.75 -3.67
CA LEU A 57 -2.03 -0.59 -4.15
C LEU A 57 -1.90 -0.64 -5.67
N ARG A 58 -2.75 0.09 -6.41
CA ARG A 58 -2.62 0.20 -7.86
C ARG A 58 -1.30 0.88 -8.26
N GLY A 59 -0.94 1.97 -7.59
CA GLY A 59 0.37 2.61 -7.79
C GLY A 59 1.56 1.68 -7.48
N ILE A 60 1.45 0.83 -6.45
CA ILE A 60 2.44 -0.21 -6.15
C ILE A 60 2.52 -1.20 -7.31
N CYS A 61 1.37 -1.75 -7.73
CA CYS A 61 1.27 -2.68 -8.84
C CYS A 61 1.89 -2.14 -10.13
N ASP A 62 1.57 -0.89 -10.49
CA ASP A 62 2.12 -0.20 -11.67
C ASP A 62 3.65 -0.01 -11.56
N ARG A 63 4.19 0.28 -10.37
CA ARG A 63 5.65 0.43 -10.15
C ARG A 63 6.41 -0.89 -10.27
N ILE A 64 5.84 -1.98 -9.77
CA ILE A 64 6.50 -3.29 -9.76
C ILE A 64 6.19 -4.12 -11.01
N GLY A 65 5.26 -3.65 -11.84
CA GLY A 65 4.86 -4.28 -13.10
C GLY A 65 3.95 -5.50 -12.94
N VAL A 66 3.10 -5.53 -11.92
CA VAL A 66 2.13 -6.63 -11.69
C VAL A 66 0.69 -6.15 -11.84
N ALA A 67 -0.23 -7.07 -12.10
CA ALA A 67 -1.64 -6.71 -12.35
C ALA A 67 -2.50 -6.77 -11.08
N THR A 68 -2.13 -7.60 -10.11
CA THR A 68 -2.98 -7.93 -8.96
C THR A 68 -2.29 -7.75 -7.61
N ALA A 69 -3.11 -7.59 -6.56
CA ALA A 69 -2.64 -7.49 -5.18
C ALA A 69 -1.85 -8.73 -4.74
N ILE A 70 -2.31 -9.92 -5.14
CA ILE A 70 -1.67 -11.18 -4.78
C ILE A 70 -0.31 -11.33 -5.48
N GLU A 71 -0.19 -10.88 -6.74
CA GLU A 71 1.10 -10.82 -7.42
C GLU A 71 2.04 -9.82 -6.75
N ALA A 72 1.54 -8.68 -6.27
CA ALA A 72 2.34 -7.71 -5.54
C ALA A 72 2.89 -8.29 -4.23
N VAL A 73 2.05 -9.04 -3.51
CA VAL A 73 2.47 -9.77 -2.29
C VAL A 73 3.50 -10.85 -2.63
N ALA A 74 3.24 -11.67 -3.64
CA ALA A 74 4.15 -12.72 -4.07
C ALA A 74 5.50 -12.15 -4.53
N TRP A 75 5.47 -11.01 -5.20
CA TRP A 75 6.67 -10.28 -5.62
C TRP A 75 7.49 -9.80 -4.43
N ALA A 76 6.84 -9.24 -3.38
CA ALA A 76 7.50 -8.79 -2.17
C ALA A 76 8.10 -9.95 -1.37
N ALA A 77 7.34 -11.03 -1.21
CA ALA A 77 7.79 -12.26 -0.53
C ALA A 77 8.97 -12.91 -1.27
N ARG A 78 8.92 -12.98 -2.61
CA ARG A 78 10.02 -13.56 -3.42
C ARG A 78 11.32 -12.79 -3.31
N ARG A 79 11.24 -11.47 -3.06
CA ARG A 79 12.40 -10.60 -2.83
C ARG A 79 12.82 -10.51 -1.36
N ARG A 80 12.16 -11.26 -0.46
CA ARG A 80 12.34 -11.19 1.01
C ARG A 80 12.20 -9.77 1.57
N LEU A 81 11.30 -8.97 0.98
CA LEU A 81 10.95 -7.64 1.49
C LEU A 81 9.92 -7.72 2.62
N ILE A 82 9.22 -8.86 2.75
CA ILE A 82 8.23 -9.20 3.78
C ILE A 82 8.35 -10.67 4.19
#